data_AF-A0A401TRK4-F1
#
_entry.id   AF-A0A401TRK4-F1
#
_cell.length_a   1.000
_cell.length_b   1.000
_cell.length_c   1.000
_cell.angle_alpha   90.00
_cell.angle_beta   90.00
_cell.angle_gamma   90.00
#
_symmetry.space_group_name_H-M   'P 1'
#
loop_
_entity.id
_entity.type
_entity.pdbx_description
1 polymer ?
#
loop_
_entity_poly.entity_id
_entity_poly.type
_entity_poly.pdbx_seq_one_letter_code
_entity_poly.pdbx_strand_id
1 'polypeptide(L)'
;MVMVGGWQQLRGVGFDQGVVLLAQAMTASEGGDLFKTIHRLASQIIRTQDCQAVPIILFFGELLKAPCLSELGLTDMVINSLIRYLCWYDSSPVSQLLCIRALINIDFGAKQRCWSVTDVLVSLLGNPENSDVFTLVVLSCLQKNIFEAPAETIRPFLNAILSRIQPLFGAGSEQVSVEALQTLEILATFGESSDFQRQLHANIVSLLLHLDTKSEKTIQCCSAALQMIFSSTGSTKACSLVERYLEASGWSYRNFLKRISRQ
;
A
#
# COMPACT_ATOMS: atom_id res chain seq x y z
N MET A 1 31.10 -14.61 1.34
CA MET A 1 30.68 -15.30 0.10
C MET A 1 30.88 -14.32 -1.05
N VAL A 2 31.82 -14.57 -1.96
CA VAL A 2 32.15 -13.62 -3.04
C VAL A 2 31.07 -13.71 -4.12
N MET A 3 30.37 -12.60 -4.38
CA MET A 3 29.27 -12.53 -5.35
C MET A 3 29.85 -12.50 -6.77
N VAL A 4 30.09 -13.67 -7.34
CA VAL A 4 30.65 -13.82 -8.70
C VAL A 4 29.58 -13.46 -9.73
N GLY A 5 29.91 -12.53 -10.64
CA GLY A 5 29.12 -12.29 -11.87
C GLY A 5 28.27 -11.03 -11.92
N GLY A 6 28.18 -10.24 -10.83
CA GLY A 6 27.41 -8.98 -10.83
C GLY A 6 27.82 -8.00 -11.92
N TRP A 7 29.12 -7.87 -12.18
CA TRP A 7 29.65 -7.01 -13.26
C TRP A 7 29.29 -7.47 -14.67
N GLN A 8 29.13 -8.78 -14.88
CA GLN A 8 28.72 -9.34 -16.17
C GLN A 8 27.22 -9.13 -16.39
N GLN A 9 26.42 -9.21 -15.33
CA GLN A 9 24.98 -8.93 -15.36
C GLN A 9 24.68 -7.44 -15.60
N LEU A 10 25.46 -6.54 -15.00
CA LEU A 10 25.37 -5.09 -15.25
C LEU A 10 25.65 -4.68 -16.71
N ARG A 11 26.30 -5.54 -17.50
CA ARG A 11 26.64 -5.29 -18.92
C ARG A 11 25.67 -5.95 -19.90
N GLY A 12 24.69 -6.71 -19.42
CA GLY A 12 23.81 -7.53 -20.25
C GLY A 12 22.33 -7.36 -19.90
N VAL A 13 21.53 -8.38 -20.22
CA VAL A 13 20.06 -8.39 -20.04
C VAL A 13 19.65 -8.42 -18.56
N GLY A 14 20.53 -8.87 -17.66
CA GLY A 14 20.28 -8.93 -16.20
C GLY A 14 20.71 -7.69 -15.43
N PHE A 15 20.56 -6.51 -16.02
CA PHE A 15 21.03 -5.25 -15.44
C PHE A 15 20.47 -5.00 -14.03
N ASP A 16 19.18 -5.24 -13.84
CA ASP A 16 18.46 -5.18 -12.57
C ASP A 16 19.05 -6.13 -11.51
N GLN A 17 19.28 -7.39 -11.88
CA GLN A 17 19.91 -8.37 -11.00
C GLN A 17 21.35 -7.98 -10.65
N GLY A 18 22.09 -7.42 -11.61
CA GLY A 18 23.44 -6.91 -11.39
C GLY A 18 23.48 -5.78 -10.36
N VAL A 19 22.50 -4.87 -10.38
CA VAL A 19 22.37 -3.79 -9.38
C VAL A 19 22.05 -4.36 -8.00
N VAL A 20 21.15 -5.33 -7.91
CA VAL A 20 20.82 -6.02 -6.64
C VAL A 20 22.05 -6.70 -6.05
N LEU A 21 22.81 -7.43 -6.87
CA LEU A 21 24.04 -8.09 -6.41
C LEU A 21 25.09 -7.09 -5.94
N LEU A 22 25.21 -5.94 -6.63
CA LEU A 22 26.11 -4.87 -6.21
C LEU A 22 25.71 -4.31 -4.84
N ALA A 23 24.42 -4.00 -4.63
CA ALA A 23 23.92 -3.52 -3.35
C ALA A 23 24.23 -4.50 -2.22
N GLN A 24 23.92 -5.78 -2.41
CA GLN A 24 24.18 -6.84 -1.44
C GLN A 24 25.69 -6.97 -1.12
N ALA A 25 26.55 -6.92 -2.14
CA ALA A 25 28.00 -6.97 -1.94
C ALA A 25 28.50 -5.75 -1.14
N MET A 26 27.98 -4.55 -1.45
CA MET A 26 28.35 -3.32 -0.72
C MET A 26 27.86 -3.31 0.72
N THR A 27 26.69 -3.90 1.01
CA THR A 27 26.21 -4.05 2.40
C THR A 27 27.01 -5.08 3.20
N ALA A 28 27.66 -6.03 2.52
CA ALA A 28 28.50 -7.05 3.15
C ALA A 28 29.95 -6.59 3.38
N SER A 29 30.42 -5.57 2.67
CA SER A 29 31.73 -4.94 2.87
C SER A 29 31.66 -3.81 3.89
N GLU A 30 32.63 -3.72 4.81
CA GLU A 30 32.68 -2.73 5.90
C GLU A 30 32.35 -1.30 5.40
N GLY A 31 31.23 -0.74 5.87
CA GLY A 31 30.40 0.29 5.21
C GLY A 31 30.96 1.70 4.99
N GLY A 32 32.28 1.90 4.98
CA GLY A 32 32.91 3.21 4.82
C GLY A 32 32.62 3.88 3.47
N ASP A 33 32.63 3.13 2.38
CA ASP A 33 32.34 3.67 1.03
C ASP A 33 30.84 3.76 0.74
N LEU A 34 30.04 2.90 1.37
CA LEU A 34 28.59 2.86 1.18
C LEU A 34 27.93 4.20 1.58
N PHE A 35 28.37 4.80 2.68
CA PHE A 35 27.88 6.10 3.14
C PHE A 35 28.03 7.19 2.06
N LYS A 36 29.24 7.33 1.50
CA LYS A 36 29.54 8.34 0.46
C LYS A 36 28.76 8.06 -0.82
N THR A 37 28.63 6.80 -1.20
CA THR A 37 27.85 6.40 -2.39
C THR A 37 26.38 6.77 -2.23
N ILE A 38 25.75 6.44 -1.10
CA ILE A 38 24.34 6.76 -0.85
C ILE A 38 24.12 8.28 -0.89
N HIS A 39 24.96 9.07 -0.23
CA HIS A 39 24.85 10.53 -0.26
C HIS A 39 24.93 11.10 -1.68
N ARG A 40 25.88 10.60 -2.48
CA ARG A 40 26.03 11.04 -3.87
C ARG A 40 24.79 10.66 -4.70
N LEU A 41 24.34 9.41 -4.62
CA LEU A 41 23.18 8.95 -5.38
C LEU A 41 21.89 9.67 -4.96
N ALA A 42 21.69 9.91 -3.66
CA ALA A 42 20.55 10.65 -3.14
C ALA A 42 20.48 12.08 -3.70
N SER A 43 21.62 12.73 -3.89
CA SER A 43 21.69 14.07 -4.51
C SER A 43 21.45 14.06 -6.03
N GLN A 44 21.63 12.92 -6.69
CA GLN A 44 21.57 12.79 -8.15
C GLN A 44 20.26 12.23 -8.67
N ILE A 45 19.50 11.48 -7.86
CA ILE A 45 18.30 10.77 -8.31
C ILE A 45 17.27 11.70 -8.99
N ILE A 46 17.12 12.93 -8.51
CA ILE A 46 16.22 13.94 -9.09
C ILE A 46 16.86 14.83 -10.18
N ARG A 47 18.13 14.60 -10.52
CA ARG A 47 18.89 15.41 -11.51
C ARG A 47 19.23 14.63 -12.77
N THR A 48 18.90 13.35 -12.79
CA THR A 48 19.27 12.40 -13.82
C THR A 48 18.04 12.10 -14.68
N GLN A 49 18.25 11.60 -15.90
CA GLN A 49 17.14 11.16 -16.75
C GLN A 49 16.45 9.94 -16.12
N ASP A 50 15.15 9.74 -16.38
CA ASP A 50 14.35 8.66 -15.76
C ASP A 50 15.01 7.27 -15.92
N CYS A 51 15.57 6.97 -17.09
CA CYS A 51 16.30 5.71 -17.34
C CYS A 51 17.55 5.52 -16.47
N GLN A 52 18.20 6.61 -16.06
CA GLN A 52 19.39 6.60 -15.19
C GLN A 52 19.02 6.55 -13.71
N ALA A 53 17.78 6.91 -13.36
CA ALA A 53 17.28 6.80 -11.98
C ALA A 53 16.90 5.36 -11.63
N VAL A 54 16.46 4.55 -12.59
CA VAL A 54 16.10 3.13 -12.40
C VAL A 54 17.15 2.33 -11.59
N PRO A 55 18.45 2.30 -11.94
CA PRO A 55 19.44 1.60 -11.13
C PRO A 55 19.59 2.17 -9.72
N ILE A 56 19.40 3.48 -9.53
CA ILE A 56 19.46 4.11 -8.20
C ILE A 56 18.28 3.63 -7.36
N ILE A 57 17.08 3.57 -7.93
CA ILE A 57 15.86 3.08 -7.28
C ILE A 57 16.01 1.61 -6.87
N LEU A 58 16.49 0.76 -7.77
CA LEU A 58 16.73 -0.67 -7.49
C LEU A 58 17.78 -0.86 -6.40
N PHE A 59 18.88 -0.10 -6.47
CA PHE A 59 19.94 -0.12 -5.46
C PHE A 59 19.40 0.29 -4.09
N PHE A 60 18.67 1.40 -3.99
CA PHE A 60 18.04 1.85 -2.76
C PHE A 60 17.00 0.86 -2.22
N GLY A 61 16.19 0.26 -3.10
CA GLY A 61 15.22 -0.76 -2.71
C GLY A 61 15.88 -1.99 -2.09
N GLU A 62 17.05 -2.39 -2.57
CA GLU A 62 17.80 -3.50 -1.98
C GLU A 62 18.48 -3.08 -0.66
N LEU A 63 19.02 -1.86 -0.57
CA LEU A 63 19.59 -1.34 0.67
C LEU A 63 18.56 -1.26 1.80
N LEU A 64 17.30 -0.95 1.50
CA LEU A 64 16.22 -0.92 2.49
C LEU A 64 15.95 -2.30 3.12
N LYS A 65 16.40 -3.39 2.48
CA LYS A 65 16.34 -4.73 3.08
C LYS A 65 17.45 -4.98 4.11
N ALA A 66 18.54 -4.23 4.04
CA ALA A 66 19.73 -4.47 4.85
C ALA A 66 19.68 -3.66 6.15
N PRO A 67 19.91 -4.30 7.33
CA PRO A 67 19.89 -3.61 8.62
C PRO A 67 21.00 -2.58 8.76
N CYS A 68 22.11 -2.72 8.02
CA CYS A 68 23.24 -1.80 8.04
C CYS A 68 22.86 -0.35 7.68
N LEU A 69 21.77 -0.16 6.90
CA LEU A 69 21.31 1.19 6.56
C LEU A 69 20.80 1.95 7.80
N SER A 70 20.13 1.23 8.70
CA SER A 70 19.66 1.77 9.98
C SER A 70 20.83 2.07 10.92
N GLU A 71 21.84 1.20 10.95
CA GLU A 71 23.07 1.40 11.75
C GLU A 71 23.86 2.64 11.32
N LEU A 72 23.89 2.90 10.00
CA LEU A 72 24.54 4.09 9.43
C LEU A 72 23.68 5.38 9.54
N GLY A 73 22.45 5.29 10.04
CA GLY A 73 21.54 6.43 10.13
C GLY A 73 21.09 6.99 8.77
N LEU A 74 21.10 6.17 7.72
CA LEU A 74 20.82 6.59 6.34
C LEU A 74 19.42 6.25 5.84
N THR A 75 18.63 5.50 6.62
CA THR A 75 17.28 5.06 6.22
C THR A 75 16.40 6.21 5.79
N ASP A 76 16.29 7.26 6.59
CA ASP A 76 15.43 8.41 6.29
C ASP A 76 15.90 9.15 5.03
N MET A 77 17.21 9.20 4.78
CA MET A 77 17.75 9.80 3.56
C MET A 77 17.34 9.02 2.31
N VAL A 78 17.43 7.69 2.37
CA VAL A 78 17.03 6.82 1.26
C VAL A 78 15.53 6.91 1.00
N ILE A 79 14.71 6.77 2.05
CA ILE A 79 13.24 6.90 1.95
C ILE A 79 12.86 8.25 1.35
N ASN A 80 13.38 9.35 1.89
CA ASN A 80 13.05 10.69 1.39
C ASN A 80 13.53 10.92 -0.05
N SER A 81 14.62 10.27 -0.47
CA SER A 81 15.10 10.37 -1.85
C SER A 81 14.20 9.62 -2.83
N LEU A 82 13.70 8.45 -2.44
CA LEU A 82 12.70 7.69 -3.21
C LEU A 82 11.36 8.44 -3.29
N ILE A 83 10.88 9.01 -2.16
CA ILE A 83 9.65 9.82 -2.14
C ILE A 83 9.78 11.05 -3.04
N ARG A 84 10.90 11.78 -2.95
CA ARG A 84 11.14 12.96 -3.80
C ARG A 84 11.12 12.60 -5.28
N TYR A 85 11.68 11.45 -5.65
CA TYR A 85 11.62 10.98 -7.03
C TYR A 85 10.22 10.55 -7.43
N LEU A 86 9.51 9.81 -6.58
CA LEU A 86 8.14 9.35 -6.81
C LEU A 86 7.17 10.51 -7.05
N CYS A 87 7.35 11.62 -6.33
CA CYS A 87 6.54 12.84 -6.48
C CYS A 87 7.05 13.80 -7.56
N TRP A 88 8.11 13.46 -8.30
CA TRP A 88 8.62 14.31 -9.37
C TRP A 88 7.75 14.18 -10.62
N TYR A 89 7.31 15.33 -11.15
CA TYR A 89 6.44 15.45 -12.32
C TYR A 89 6.96 14.75 -13.59
N ASP A 90 8.28 14.63 -13.80
CA ASP A 90 8.87 13.98 -14.98
C ASP A 90 9.04 12.46 -14.83
N SER A 91 8.72 11.88 -13.66
CA SER A 91 8.92 10.46 -13.43
C SER A 91 7.96 9.61 -14.26
N SER A 92 8.48 8.56 -14.92
CA SER A 92 7.62 7.67 -15.70
C SER A 92 6.80 6.75 -14.78
N PRO A 93 5.61 6.29 -15.20
CA PRO A 93 4.79 5.35 -14.41
C PRO A 93 5.55 4.07 -14.01
N VAL A 94 6.47 3.61 -14.87
CA VAL A 94 7.32 2.44 -14.59
C VAL A 94 8.30 2.74 -13.46
N SER A 95 8.98 3.89 -13.50
CA SER A 95 9.92 4.29 -12.46
C SER A 95 9.23 4.60 -11.13
N GLN A 96 8.03 5.18 -11.17
CA GLN A 96 7.18 5.36 -9.98
C GLN A 96 6.78 4.01 -9.36
N LEU A 97 6.37 3.04 -10.19
CA LEU A 97 6.05 1.69 -9.73
C LEU A 97 7.28 1.01 -9.07
N LEU A 98 8.46 1.17 -9.66
CA LEU A 98 9.71 0.68 -9.08
C LEU A 98 10.04 1.37 -7.75
N CYS A 99 9.77 2.67 -7.61
CA CYS A 99 9.95 3.38 -6.35
C CYS A 99 9.05 2.84 -5.24
N ILE A 100 7.77 2.58 -5.53
CA ILE A 100 6.86 2.02 -4.53
C ILE A 100 7.31 0.60 -4.14
N ARG A 101 7.71 -0.21 -5.11
CA ARG A 101 8.27 -1.56 -4.84
C ARG A 101 9.54 -1.50 -3.99
N ALA A 102 10.39 -0.49 -4.20
CA ALA A 102 11.55 -0.25 -3.36
C ALA A 102 11.14 0.11 -1.92
N LEU A 103 10.14 0.98 -1.75
CA LEU A 103 9.64 1.38 -0.43
C LEU A 103 8.96 0.24 0.35
N ILE A 104 8.35 -0.74 -0.31
CA ILE A 104 7.81 -1.96 0.35
C ILE A 104 8.89 -2.75 1.10
N ASN A 105 10.17 -2.56 0.76
CA ASN A 105 11.28 -3.29 1.38
C ASN A 105 11.73 -2.69 2.73
N ILE A 106 11.20 -1.54 3.17
CA ILE A 106 11.56 -0.90 4.46
C ILE A 106 11.44 -1.89 5.62
N ASP A 107 10.47 -2.80 5.57
CA ASP A 107 10.09 -3.67 6.68
C ASP A 107 11.15 -4.70 7.05
N PHE A 108 12.07 -4.97 6.13
CA PHE A 108 13.17 -5.91 6.35
C PHE A 108 14.33 -5.27 7.10
N GLY A 109 14.79 -4.07 6.71
CA GLY A 109 15.96 -3.41 7.30
C GLY A 109 15.65 -2.31 8.31
N ALA A 110 14.43 -1.77 8.30
CA ALA A 110 14.04 -0.60 9.07
C ALA A 110 12.54 -0.56 9.42
N LYS A 111 12.00 -1.66 9.97
CA LYS A 111 10.58 -1.79 10.32
C LYS A 111 9.96 -0.61 11.08
N GLN A 112 10.71 0.05 11.95
CA GLN A 112 10.27 1.25 12.70
C GLN A 112 9.95 2.47 11.80
N ARG A 113 10.29 2.40 10.52
CA ARG A 113 10.05 3.44 9.51
C ARG A 113 9.02 3.03 8.45
N CYS A 114 8.48 1.81 8.51
CA CYS A 114 7.51 1.28 7.54
C CYS A 114 6.39 2.29 7.23
N TRP A 115 5.77 2.82 8.27
CA TRP A 115 4.61 3.72 8.17
C TRP A 115 4.96 5.17 7.85
N SER A 116 6.25 5.54 7.72
CA SER A 116 6.65 6.93 7.42
C SER A 116 6.29 7.38 6.01
N VAL A 117 5.80 6.45 5.17
CA VAL A 117 5.39 6.71 3.77
C VAL A 117 3.87 6.71 3.59
N THR A 118 3.11 6.52 4.66
CA THR A 118 1.64 6.33 4.62
C THR A 118 0.93 7.51 3.99
N ASP A 119 1.33 8.74 4.32
CA ASP A 119 0.78 9.98 3.76
C ASP A 119 0.96 10.05 2.23
N VAL A 120 2.15 9.70 1.75
CA VAL A 120 2.48 9.64 0.32
C VAL A 120 1.63 8.58 -0.37
N LEU A 121 1.55 7.37 0.18
CA LEU A 121 0.72 6.29 -0.39
C LEU A 121 -0.75 6.69 -0.51
N VAL A 122 -1.30 7.33 0.54
CA VAL A 122 -2.68 7.84 0.53
C VAL A 122 -2.87 8.91 -0.54
N SER A 123 -1.90 9.80 -0.72
CA SER A 123 -1.96 10.84 -1.76
C SER A 123 -1.99 10.23 -3.18
N LEU A 124 -1.22 9.15 -3.40
CA LEU A 124 -1.12 8.49 -4.69
C LEU A 124 -2.43 7.80 -5.10
N LEU A 125 -3.16 7.20 -4.15
CA LEU A 125 -4.48 6.60 -4.42
C LEU A 125 -5.52 7.62 -4.91
N GLY A 126 -5.29 8.92 -4.69
CA GLY A 126 -6.21 9.98 -5.09
C GLY A 126 -6.20 10.35 -6.57
N ASN A 127 -5.27 9.80 -7.38
CA ASN A 127 -5.15 10.15 -8.80
C ASN A 127 -5.94 9.16 -9.68
N PRO A 128 -7.01 9.62 -10.38
CA PRO A 128 -7.81 8.76 -11.26
C PRO A 128 -7.08 8.32 -12.53
N GLU A 129 -5.96 8.94 -12.88
CA GLU A 129 -5.15 8.57 -14.06
C GLU A 129 -4.23 7.37 -13.81
N ASN A 130 -4.15 6.90 -12.58
CA ASN A 130 -3.31 5.75 -12.23
C ASN A 130 -3.83 4.47 -12.89
N SER A 131 -2.91 3.69 -13.45
CA SER A 131 -3.23 2.34 -13.90
C SER A 131 -3.61 1.42 -12.73
N ASP A 132 -4.44 0.40 -13.00
CA ASP A 132 -4.81 -0.61 -12.00
C ASP A 132 -3.60 -1.29 -11.36
N VAL A 133 -2.56 -1.60 -12.15
CA VAL A 133 -1.32 -2.22 -11.64
C VAL A 133 -0.65 -1.32 -10.60
N PHE A 134 -0.60 -0.01 -10.87
CA PHE A 134 -0.04 0.97 -9.95
C PHE A 134 -0.88 1.05 -8.67
N THR A 135 -2.20 1.19 -8.81
CA THR A 135 -3.14 1.25 -7.69
C THR A 135 -3.06 0.02 -6.79
N LEU A 136 -2.96 -1.18 -7.37
CA LEU A 136 -2.80 -2.45 -6.63
C LEU A 136 -1.51 -2.47 -5.79
N VAL A 137 -0.40 -2.01 -6.35
CA VAL A 137 0.88 -1.97 -5.63
C VAL A 137 0.85 -0.94 -4.50
N VAL A 138 0.21 0.22 -4.71
CA VAL A 138 0.01 1.22 -3.65
C VAL A 138 -0.88 0.67 -2.54
N LEU A 139 -2.01 0.03 -2.88
CA LEU A 139 -2.91 -0.60 -1.90
C LEU A 139 -2.19 -1.68 -1.08
N SER A 140 -1.44 -2.56 -1.75
CA SER A 140 -0.67 -3.63 -1.08
C SER A 140 0.37 -3.06 -0.10
N CYS A 141 1.07 -2.01 -0.52
CA CYS A 141 2.03 -1.30 0.33
C CYS A 141 1.33 -0.67 1.55
N LEU A 142 0.19 0.00 1.32
CA LEU A 142 -0.57 0.67 2.36
C LEU A 142 -1.15 -0.33 3.38
N GLN A 143 -1.70 -1.45 2.93
CA GLN A 143 -2.19 -2.50 3.83
C GLN A 143 -1.08 -3.02 4.73
N LYS A 144 0.10 -3.28 4.15
CA LYS A 144 1.27 -3.74 4.92
C LYS A 144 1.67 -2.71 5.99
N ASN A 145 1.71 -1.42 5.63
CA ASN A 145 1.96 -0.34 6.57
C ASN A 145 0.94 -0.31 7.71
N ILE A 146 -0.35 -0.48 7.40
CA ILE A 146 -1.41 -0.49 8.41
C ILE A 146 -1.26 -1.68 9.38
N PHE A 147 -0.90 -2.86 8.86
CA PHE A 147 -0.71 -4.06 9.69
C PHE A 147 0.51 -3.97 10.61
N GLU A 148 1.59 -3.34 10.16
CA GLU A 148 2.86 -3.31 10.91
C GLU A 148 2.96 -2.12 11.87
N ALA A 149 2.15 -1.08 11.68
CA ALA A 149 2.23 0.15 12.45
C ALA A 149 1.49 0.09 13.79
N PRO A 150 1.99 0.79 14.83
CA PRO A 150 1.22 1.04 16.04
C PRO A 150 -0.09 1.78 15.71
N ALA A 151 -1.19 1.39 16.36
CA ALA A 151 -2.52 1.97 16.11
C ALA A 151 -2.51 3.51 16.20
N GLU A 152 -1.86 4.08 17.22
CA GLU A 152 -1.74 5.53 17.41
C GLU A 152 -1.08 6.26 16.24
N THR A 153 -0.21 5.58 15.50
CA THR A 153 0.47 6.16 14.34
C THR A 153 -0.39 6.13 13.08
N ILE A 154 -1.28 5.14 12.93
CA ILE A 154 -2.19 5.03 11.79
C ILE A 154 -3.47 5.85 11.99
N ARG A 155 -3.93 6.03 13.23
CA ARG A 155 -5.16 6.77 13.58
C ARG A 155 -5.33 8.09 12.82
N PRO A 156 -4.31 8.97 12.68
CA PRO A 156 -4.45 10.23 11.94
C PRO A 156 -4.79 10.06 10.46
N PHE A 157 -4.44 8.91 9.86
CA PHE A 157 -4.62 8.64 8.43
C PHE A 157 -5.93 7.91 8.10
N LEU A 158 -6.64 7.34 9.08
CA LEU A 158 -7.81 6.48 8.83
C LEU A 158 -8.87 7.10 7.92
N ASN A 159 -9.28 8.34 8.23
CA ASN A 159 -10.27 9.07 7.41
C ASN A 159 -9.73 9.38 6.01
N ALA A 160 -8.45 9.74 5.90
CA ALA A 160 -7.83 10.04 4.62
C ALA A 160 -7.77 8.78 3.75
N ILE A 161 -7.32 7.65 4.31
CA ILE A 161 -7.31 6.35 3.62
C ILE A 161 -8.72 5.98 3.16
N LEU A 162 -9.70 6.03 4.06
CA LEU A 162 -11.08 5.68 3.76
C LEU A 162 -11.65 6.49 2.59
N SER A 163 -11.43 7.80 2.59
CA SER A 163 -11.89 8.68 1.52
C SER A 163 -11.25 8.38 0.15
N ARG A 164 -10.03 7.82 0.14
CA ARG A 164 -9.29 7.50 -1.09
C ARG A 164 -9.59 6.11 -1.62
N ILE A 165 -9.92 5.14 -0.77
CA ILE A 165 -10.29 3.79 -1.21
C ILE A 165 -11.76 3.69 -1.64
N GLN A 166 -12.65 4.55 -1.13
CA GLN A 166 -14.09 4.49 -1.42
C GLN A 166 -14.43 4.52 -2.93
N PRO A 167 -13.80 5.38 -3.76
CA PRO A 167 -14.04 5.36 -5.21
C PRO A 167 -13.59 4.05 -5.89
N LEU A 168 -12.64 3.33 -5.30
CA LEU A 168 -12.03 2.12 -5.87
C LEU A 168 -12.94 0.89 -5.76
N PHE A 169 -14.01 0.94 -4.96
CA PHE A 169 -14.96 -0.17 -4.83
C PHE A 169 -15.65 -0.54 -6.15
N GLY A 170 -15.73 0.40 -7.10
CA GLY A 170 -16.39 0.16 -8.39
C GLY A 170 -15.71 0.75 -9.64
N ALA A 171 -14.75 1.67 -9.48
CA ALA A 171 -14.15 2.40 -10.61
C ALA A 171 -13.02 1.66 -11.35
N GLY A 172 -12.41 0.63 -10.73
CA GLY A 172 -11.27 -0.11 -11.30
C GLY A 172 -11.61 -1.53 -11.76
N SER A 173 -10.58 -2.32 -12.09
CA SER A 173 -10.73 -3.77 -12.25
C SER A 173 -11.22 -4.44 -10.96
N GLU A 174 -11.72 -5.67 -11.12
CA GLU A 174 -12.14 -6.52 -10.00
C GLU A 174 -11.06 -6.65 -8.91
N GLN A 175 -9.78 -6.79 -9.30
CA GLN A 175 -8.68 -6.86 -8.36
C GLN A 175 -8.55 -5.56 -7.55
N VAL A 176 -8.61 -4.39 -8.19
CA VAL A 176 -8.55 -3.11 -7.45
C VAL A 176 -9.70 -3.00 -6.44
N SER A 177 -10.90 -3.40 -6.84
CA SER A 177 -12.07 -3.37 -5.96
C SER A 177 -11.94 -4.34 -4.79
N VAL A 178 -11.50 -5.58 -5.02
CA VAL A 178 -11.27 -6.57 -3.96
C VAL A 178 -10.23 -6.06 -2.96
N GLU A 179 -9.10 -5.55 -3.44
CA GLU A 179 -8.01 -5.08 -2.58
C GLU A 179 -8.42 -3.81 -1.80
N ALA A 180 -9.22 -2.93 -2.40
CA ALA A 180 -9.81 -1.78 -1.70
C ALA A 180 -10.79 -2.22 -0.59
N LEU A 181 -11.62 -3.23 -0.84
CA LEU A 181 -12.56 -3.78 0.15
C LEU A 181 -11.83 -4.49 1.30
N GLN A 182 -10.77 -5.23 1.01
CA GLN A 182 -9.89 -5.81 2.03
C GLN A 182 -9.23 -4.72 2.88
N THR A 183 -8.81 -3.61 2.24
CA THR A 183 -8.29 -2.45 2.99
C THR A 183 -9.34 -1.87 3.92
N LEU A 184 -10.60 -1.76 3.47
CA LEU A 184 -11.70 -1.29 4.31
C LEU A 184 -11.95 -2.20 5.52
N GLU A 185 -11.91 -3.52 5.31
CA GLU A 185 -12.04 -4.52 6.37
C GLU A 185 -10.98 -4.32 7.47
N ILE A 186 -9.71 -4.14 7.07
CA ILE A 186 -8.59 -3.86 7.98
C ILE A 186 -8.84 -2.56 8.74
N LEU A 187 -9.25 -1.49 8.05
CA LEU A 187 -9.51 -0.18 8.66
C LEU A 187 -10.65 -0.24 9.68
N ALA A 188 -11.67 -1.07 9.46
CA ALA A 188 -12.79 -1.22 10.39
C ALA A 188 -12.35 -1.74 11.77
N THR A 189 -11.21 -2.43 11.86
CA THR A 189 -10.65 -2.90 13.16
C THR A 189 -10.18 -1.75 14.06
N PHE A 190 -9.89 -0.57 13.50
CA PHE A 190 -9.47 0.62 14.25
C PHE A 190 -10.65 1.51 14.71
N GLY A 191 -11.88 1.00 14.56
CA GLY A 191 -13.16 1.70 14.69
C GLY A 191 -13.57 2.15 16.10
N GLU A 192 -12.72 2.89 16.82
CA GLU A 192 -13.03 3.37 18.18
C GLU A 192 -13.56 4.82 18.21
N SER A 193 -13.20 5.66 17.23
CA SER A 193 -13.63 7.07 17.23
C SER A 193 -14.99 7.27 16.55
N SER A 194 -15.86 8.07 17.14
CA SER A 194 -17.22 8.33 16.64
C SER A 194 -17.25 8.94 15.24
N ASP A 195 -16.26 9.76 14.89
CA ASP A 195 -16.18 10.40 13.57
C ASP A 195 -15.78 9.41 12.48
N PHE A 196 -14.81 8.53 12.77
CA PHE A 196 -14.41 7.48 11.85
C PHE A 196 -15.53 6.44 11.66
N GLN A 197 -16.22 6.05 12.73
CA GLN A 197 -17.41 5.19 12.64
C GLN A 197 -18.50 5.81 11.74
N ARG A 198 -18.74 7.13 11.86
CA ARG A 198 -19.69 7.82 10.99
C ARG A 198 -19.29 7.72 9.51
N GLN A 199 -18.00 7.86 9.19
CA GLN A 199 -17.52 7.70 7.82
C GLN A 199 -17.60 6.24 7.34
N LEU A 200 -17.27 5.26 8.19
CA LEU A 200 -17.46 3.84 7.88
C LEU A 200 -18.93 3.54 7.55
N HIS A 201 -19.87 4.06 8.35
CA HIS A 201 -21.31 3.86 8.10
C HIS A 201 -21.78 4.51 6.81
N ALA A 202 -21.22 5.65 6.42
CA ALA A 202 -21.53 6.29 5.15
C ALA A 202 -21.19 5.41 3.93
N ASN A 203 -20.29 4.43 4.09
CA ASN A 203 -19.91 3.50 3.03
C ASN A 203 -20.87 2.31 2.89
N ILE A 204 -21.74 2.03 3.87
CA ILE A 204 -22.64 0.86 3.86
C ILE A 204 -23.51 0.84 2.60
N VAL A 205 -24.08 1.98 2.21
CA VAL A 205 -24.92 2.08 1.00
C VAL A 205 -24.11 1.74 -0.25
N SER A 206 -22.89 2.26 -0.36
CA SER A 206 -21.99 1.94 -1.47
C SER A 206 -21.66 0.44 -1.50
N LEU A 207 -21.26 -0.15 -0.37
CA LEU A 207 -20.93 -1.58 -0.27
C LEU A 207 -22.10 -2.47 -0.67
N LEU A 208 -23.31 -2.10 -0.21
CA LEU A 208 -24.51 -2.82 -0.59
C LEU A 208 -24.70 -2.77 -2.11
N LEU A 209 -24.62 -1.61 -2.77
CA LEU A 209 -24.77 -1.55 -4.25
C LEU A 209 -23.77 -2.45 -5.01
N HIS A 210 -22.56 -2.66 -4.47
CA HIS A 210 -21.55 -3.52 -5.10
C HIS A 210 -21.81 -5.02 -4.94
N LEU A 211 -22.68 -5.44 -4.01
CA LEU A 211 -23.08 -6.83 -3.83
C LEU A 211 -24.01 -7.35 -4.95
N ASP A 212 -24.72 -6.48 -5.70
CA ASP A 212 -25.63 -6.90 -6.80
C ASP A 212 -24.89 -7.11 -8.13
N THR A 213 -23.66 -6.62 -8.25
CA THR A 213 -23.10 -6.23 -9.55
C THR A 213 -21.76 -6.90 -9.90
N LYS A 214 -21.23 -7.79 -9.06
CA LYS A 214 -19.83 -8.26 -9.18
C LYS A 214 -19.64 -9.75 -8.91
N SER A 215 -18.43 -10.22 -9.20
CA SER A 215 -17.96 -11.60 -9.04
C SER A 215 -18.13 -12.14 -7.61
N GLU A 216 -18.10 -13.46 -7.46
CA GLU A 216 -18.19 -14.14 -6.16
C GLU A 216 -17.14 -13.64 -5.16
N LYS A 217 -15.90 -13.39 -5.60
CA LYS A 217 -14.82 -12.88 -4.74
C LYS A 217 -15.10 -11.46 -4.21
N THR A 218 -15.66 -10.60 -5.04
CA THR A 218 -16.05 -9.23 -4.63
C THR A 218 -17.18 -9.28 -3.62
N ILE A 219 -18.16 -10.16 -3.83
CA ILE A 219 -19.28 -10.37 -2.90
C ILE A 219 -18.76 -10.83 -1.53
N GLN A 220 -17.83 -11.79 -1.50
CA GLN A 220 -17.20 -12.27 -0.27
C GLN A 220 -16.50 -11.14 0.49
N CYS A 221 -15.68 -10.32 -0.19
CA CYS A 221 -14.95 -9.23 0.47
C CYS A 221 -15.87 -8.10 0.94
N CYS A 222 -16.90 -7.73 0.16
CA CYS A 222 -17.94 -6.81 0.58
C CYS A 222 -18.68 -7.32 1.83
N SER A 223 -18.99 -8.62 1.86
CA SER A 223 -19.69 -9.26 2.99
C SER A 223 -18.86 -9.20 4.27
N ALA A 224 -17.56 -9.53 4.18
CA ALA A 224 -16.62 -9.44 5.30
C ALA A 224 -16.47 -8.00 5.81
N ALA A 225 -16.29 -7.04 4.90
CA ALA A 225 -16.19 -5.63 5.27
C ALA A 225 -17.46 -5.11 5.97
N LEU A 226 -18.65 -5.50 5.49
CA LEU A 226 -19.92 -5.16 6.13
C LEU A 226 -20.01 -5.76 7.54
N GLN A 227 -19.68 -7.05 7.72
CA GLN A 227 -19.68 -7.69 9.03
C GLN A 227 -18.78 -6.96 10.03
N MET A 228 -17.60 -6.52 9.60
CA MET A 228 -16.68 -5.76 10.45
C MET A 228 -17.22 -4.37 10.81
N ILE A 229 -17.79 -3.65 9.84
CA ILE A 229 -18.42 -2.34 10.10
C ILE A 229 -19.55 -2.49 11.11
N PHE A 230 -20.44 -3.48 10.95
CA PHE A 230 -21.55 -3.68 11.89
C PHE A 230 -21.07 -4.16 13.27
N SER A 231 -20.02 -4.98 13.34
CA SER A 231 -19.42 -5.40 14.61
C SER A 231 -18.88 -4.21 15.40
N SER A 232 -18.32 -3.20 14.71
CA SER A 232 -17.82 -1.97 15.36
C SER A 232 -18.94 -1.14 16.03
N THR A 233 -20.20 -1.36 15.68
CA THR A 233 -21.35 -0.65 16.29
C THR A 233 -21.74 -1.18 17.66
N GLY A 234 -21.24 -2.36 18.05
CA GLY A 234 -21.63 -3.05 19.30
C GLY A 234 -23.08 -3.56 19.32
N SER A 235 -23.85 -3.40 18.24
CA SER A 235 -25.24 -3.86 18.16
C SER A 235 -25.32 -5.32 17.70
N THR A 236 -25.56 -6.23 18.65
CA THR A 236 -25.77 -7.66 18.38
C THR A 236 -26.97 -7.92 17.46
N LYS A 237 -28.00 -7.08 17.52
CA LYS A 237 -29.16 -7.14 16.61
C LYS A 237 -28.76 -6.81 15.16
N ALA A 238 -27.96 -5.77 14.95
CA ALA A 238 -27.51 -5.40 13.61
C ALA A 238 -26.59 -6.48 13.00
N CYS A 239 -25.66 -7.02 13.81
CA CYS A 239 -24.76 -8.09 13.38
C CYS A 239 -25.53 -9.35 12.96
N SER A 240 -26.42 -9.85 13.82
CA SER A 240 -27.24 -11.04 13.51
C SER A 240 -28.17 -10.88 12.31
N LEU A 241 -28.69 -9.67 12.08
CA LEU A 241 -29.49 -9.36 10.90
C LEU A 241 -28.66 -9.43 9.62
N VAL A 242 -27.43 -8.92 9.67
CA VAL A 242 -26.51 -8.89 8.53
C VAL A 242 -25.98 -10.29 8.22
N GLU A 243 -25.54 -11.05 9.21
CA GLU A 243 -25.11 -12.44 9.06
C GLU A 243 -26.20 -13.29 8.40
N ARG A 244 -27.42 -13.27 8.96
CA ARG A 244 -28.57 -14.00 8.43
C ARG A 244 -28.95 -13.57 7.01
N TYR A 245 -28.65 -12.32 6.66
CA TYR A 245 -28.95 -11.77 5.34
C TYR A 245 -27.88 -12.12 4.30
N LEU A 246 -26.62 -12.18 4.71
CA LEU A 246 -25.49 -12.58 3.86
C LEU A 246 -25.47 -14.10 3.60
N GLU A 247 -25.91 -14.92 4.58
CA GLU A 247 -26.03 -16.38 4.44
C GLU A 247 -27.18 -16.83 3.54
N ALA A 248 -28.19 -16.00 3.35
CA ALA A 248 -29.30 -16.30 2.45
C ALA A 248 -28.82 -16.17 1.00
N SER A 249 -28.43 -17.30 0.41
CA SER A 249 -28.00 -17.46 -0.99
C SER A 249 -29.02 -16.83 -1.96
N GLY A 250 -28.86 -15.55 -2.27
CA GLY A 250 -29.81 -14.75 -3.05
C GLY A 250 -29.85 -13.28 -2.63
N TRP A 251 -28.68 -12.66 -2.50
CA TRP A 251 -28.56 -11.25 -2.12
C TRP A 251 -29.28 -10.35 -3.15
N SER A 252 -30.08 -9.40 -2.68
CA SER A 252 -30.65 -8.34 -3.50
C SER A 252 -30.83 -7.07 -2.67
N TYR A 253 -30.19 -5.98 -3.08
CA TYR A 253 -30.25 -4.67 -2.42
C TYR A 253 -31.69 -4.26 -2.06
N ARG A 254 -32.62 -4.50 -2.99
CA ARG A 254 -34.04 -4.18 -2.85
C ARG A 254 -34.71 -4.95 -1.72
N ASN A 255 -34.34 -6.20 -1.50
CA ASN A 255 -34.93 -7.03 -0.44
C ASN A 255 -34.38 -6.64 0.95
N PHE A 256 -33.14 -6.16 1.01
CA PHE A 256 -32.51 -5.68 2.23
C PHE A 256 -33.18 -4.40 2.72
N LEU A 257 -33.27 -3.39 1.84
CA LEU A 257 -33.91 -2.10 2.16
C LEU A 257 -35.38 -2.27 2.58
N LYS A 258 -36.12 -3.16 1.91
CA LYS A 258 -37.53 -3.47 2.26
C LYS A 258 -37.71 -4.06 3.66
N ARG A 259 -36.69 -4.72 4.22
CA ARG A 259 -36.76 -5.33 5.56
C ARG A 259 -36.34 -4.35 6.64
N ILE A 260 -35.31 -3.54 6.41
CA ILE A 260 -34.90 -2.50 7.35
C ILE A 260 -35.96 -1.42 7.49
N SER A 261 -36.65 -1.03 6.40
CA SER A 261 -37.73 -0.03 6.47
C SER A 261 -39.01 -0.50 7.18
N ARG A 262 -39.07 -1.79 7.59
CA ARG A 262 -40.20 -2.38 8.32
C ARG A 262 -39.94 -2.55 9.83
N GLN A 263 -38.76 -2.17 10.30
CA GLN A 263 -38.42 -2.05 11.73
C GLN A 263 -38.49 -0.59 12.16
#